data_AF-A0A9E3CE48-F1
#
_entry.id   AF-A0A9E3CE48-F1
#
_cell.length_a   1.000
_cell.length_b   1.000
_cell.length_c   1.000
_cell.angle_alpha   90.00
_cell.angle_beta   90.00
_cell.angle_gamma   90.00
#
_symmetry.space_group_name_H-M   'P 1'
#
loop_
_entity.id
_entity.type
_entity.pdbx_description
1 polymer ?
#
loop_
_entity_poly.entity_id
_entity_poly.type
_entity_poly.pdbx_seq_one_letter_code
_entity_poly.pdbx_strand_id
1 'polypeptide(L)'
;MFKQDPDDLKPCPHMETWVSAWLDGALTGLMRWYTEWHVAHCPRCTDAVPVLRALRARLRRLSETPGGEALTPERRAAVVSGWERADQASGGAAPSES
;
A
#
# COMPACT_ATOMS: atom_id res chain seq x y z
N MET A 1 5.45 -18.48 18.01
CA MET A 1 4.61 -17.27 18.11
C MET A 1 5.40 -16.14 17.49
N PHE A 2 5.11 -15.77 16.23
CA PHE A 2 5.81 -14.68 15.56
C PHE A 2 5.39 -13.37 16.23
N LYS A 3 6.30 -12.72 16.94
CA LYS A 3 6.10 -11.34 17.39
C LYS A 3 6.12 -10.49 16.14
N GLN A 4 4.96 -10.04 15.68
CA GLN A 4 4.87 -9.01 14.66
C GLN A 4 5.40 -7.72 15.28
N ASP A 5 6.44 -7.16 14.68
CA ASP A 5 6.81 -5.78 14.92
C ASP A 5 5.60 -4.91 14.51
N PRO A 6 5.14 -3.95 15.32
CA PRO A 6 4.09 -3.02 14.90
C PRO A 6 4.44 -2.27 13.61
N ASP A 7 5.72 -2.20 13.27
CA ASP A 7 6.24 -1.62 12.02
C ASP A 7 6.21 -2.59 10.81
N ASP A 8 5.91 -3.88 11.00
CA ASP A 8 5.79 -4.87 9.91
C ASP A 8 4.32 -5.11 9.50
N LEU A 9 3.59 -4.01 9.30
CA LEU A 9 2.21 -3.95 8.80
C LEU A 9 2.14 -4.22 7.29
N LYS A 10 2.74 -5.34 6.86
CA LYS A 10 2.82 -5.75 5.46
C LYS A 10 2.09 -7.08 5.26
N PRO A 11 1.47 -7.32 4.09
CA PRO A 11 1.00 -8.65 3.70
C PRO A 11 2.10 -9.71 3.87
N CYS A 12 1.72 -10.98 3.94
CA CYS A 12 2.72 -12.04 3.90
C CYS A 12 3.44 -12.02 2.53
N PRO A 13 4.75 -12.36 2.46
CA PRO A 13 5.52 -12.30 1.21
C PRO A 13 4.88 -13.05 0.04
N HIS A 14 4.17 -14.15 0.35
CA HIS A 14 3.45 -14.94 -0.65
C HIS A 14 2.32 -14.17 -1.35
N MET A 15 1.69 -13.21 -0.66
CA MET A 15 0.49 -12.53 -1.12
C MET A 15 0.73 -11.07 -1.51
N GLU A 16 1.97 -10.56 -1.46
CA GLU A 16 2.29 -9.15 -1.73
C GLU A 16 1.80 -8.69 -3.11
N THR A 17 1.97 -9.52 -4.14
CA THR A 17 1.54 -9.19 -5.52
C THR A 17 0.02 -9.23 -5.69
N TRP A 18 -0.69 -10.08 -4.94
CA TRP A 18 -2.12 -10.32 -5.14
C TRP A 18 -3.00 -9.47 -4.23
N VAL A 19 -2.56 -9.13 -3.03
CA VAL A 19 -3.36 -8.32 -2.09
C VAL A 19 -3.63 -6.93 -2.65
N SER A 20 -2.64 -6.27 -3.27
CA SER A 20 -2.84 -4.97 -3.91
C SER A 20 -3.88 -5.06 -5.03
N ALA A 21 -3.70 -5.98 -5.99
CA ALA A 21 -4.63 -6.19 -7.10
C ALA A 21 -6.05 -6.58 -6.62
N TRP A 22 -6.15 -7.34 -5.52
CA TRP A 22 -7.43 -7.69 -4.91
C TRP A 22 -8.10 -6.48 -4.26
N LEU A 23 -7.36 -5.66 -3.52
CA LEU A 23 -7.85 -4.40 -2.94
C LEU A 23 -8.24 -3.38 -4.01
N ASP A 24 -7.59 -3.47 -5.18
CA ASP A 24 -7.95 -2.71 -6.37
C ASP A 24 -9.25 -3.17 -7.04
N GLY A 25 -9.74 -4.37 -6.72
CA GLY A 25 -10.84 -5.00 -7.43
C GLY A 25 -10.44 -5.55 -8.81
N ALA A 26 -9.15 -5.59 -9.12
CA ALA A 26 -8.62 -6.08 -10.39
C ALA A 26 -8.59 -7.63 -10.46
N LEU A 27 -8.52 -8.32 -9.30
CA LEU A 27 -8.61 -9.78 -9.28
C LEU A 27 -10.06 -10.25 -9.49
N THR A 28 -10.22 -11.26 -10.35
CA THR A 28 -11.49 -11.91 -10.65
C THR A 28 -11.36 -13.44 -10.58
N GLY A 29 -12.50 -14.13 -10.62
CA GLY A 29 -12.54 -15.60 -10.67
C GLY A 29 -11.82 -16.30 -9.52
N LEU A 30 -11.09 -17.36 -9.85
CA LEU A 30 -10.41 -18.22 -8.88
C LEU A 30 -9.35 -17.48 -8.05
N MET A 31 -8.63 -16.54 -8.67
CA MET A 31 -7.58 -15.78 -7.98
C MET A 31 -8.14 -14.84 -6.91
N ARG A 32 -9.31 -14.25 -7.18
CA ARG A 32 -10.03 -13.46 -6.18
C ARG A 32 -10.47 -14.33 -5.01
N TRP A 33 -11.13 -15.45 -5.30
CA TRP A 33 -11.59 -16.38 -4.27
C TRP A 33 -10.43 -16.91 -3.40
N TYR A 34 -9.33 -17.30 -4.04
CA TYR A 34 -8.13 -17.77 -3.34
C TYR A 34 -7.54 -16.68 -2.43
N THR A 35 -7.47 -15.44 -2.90
CA THR A 35 -6.96 -14.31 -2.14
C THR A 35 -7.85 -14.00 -0.94
N GLU A 36 -9.17 -14.01 -1.12
CA GLU A 36 -10.15 -13.84 -0.03
C GLU A 36 -10.00 -14.93 1.02
N TRP A 37 -9.89 -16.18 0.59
CA TRP A 37 -9.66 -17.31 1.48
C TRP A 37 -8.35 -17.15 2.25
N HIS A 38 -7.25 -16.80 1.59
CA HIS A 38 -5.96 -16.63 2.24
C HIS A 38 -5.98 -15.50 3.28
N VAL A 39 -6.54 -14.34 2.92
CA VAL A 39 -6.65 -13.18 3.83
C VAL A 39 -7.45 -13.52 5.08
N ALA A 40 -8.46 -14.38 4.98
CA ALA A 40 -9.25 -14.80 6.14
C ALA A 40 -8.48 -15.73 7.11
N HIS A 41 -7.45 -16.43 6.65
CA HIS A 41 -6.77 -17.48 7.43
C HIS A 41 -5.31 -17.17 7.79
N CYS A 42 -4.69 -16.19 7.14
CA CYS A 42 -3.32 -15.79 7.43
C CYS A 42 -3.31 -14.60 8.41
N PRO A 43 -2.83 -14.76 9.67
CA PRO A 43 -2.86 -13.69 10.68
C PRO A 43 -2.23 -12.38 10.20
N ARG A 44 -1.06 -12.46 9.54
CA ARG A 44 -0.35 -11.30 8.98
C ARG A 44 -1.20 -10.54 7.95
N CYS A 45 -1.91 -11.25 7.08
CA CYS A 45 -2.80 -10.63 6.11
C CYS A 45 -4.08 -10.09 6.76
N THR A 46 -4.63 -10.79 7.76
CA THR A 46 -5.78 -10.33 8.55
C THR A 46 -5.52 -8.98 9.18
N ASP A 47 -4.31 -8.77 9.71
CA ASP A 47 -3.92 -7.51 10.37
C ASP A 47 -3.59 -6.39 9.37
N ALA A 48 -2.88 -6.72 8.27
CA ALA A 48 -2.43 -5.72 7.30
C ALA A 48 -3.56 -5.16 6.41
N VAL A 49 -4.52 -6.02 6.00
CA VAL A 49 -5.55 -5.65 5.02
C VAL A 49 -6.45 -4.48 5.46
N PRO A 50 -6.95 -4.40 6.71
CA PRO A 50 -7.71 -3.26 7.18
C PRO A 50 -6.96 -1.93 7.05
N VAL A 51 -5.66 -1.92 7.38
CA VAL A 51 -4.80 -0.73 7.29
C VAL A 51 -4.62 -0.30 5.83
N LEU A 52 -4.31 -1.25 4.94
CA LEU A 52 -4.18 -0.97 3.51
C LEU A 52 -5.49 -0.45 2.90
N ARG A 53 -6.65 -0.98 3.30
CA ARG A 53 -7.97 -0.46 2.89
C ARG A 53 -8.19 0.98 3.36
N ALA A 54 -7.86 1.28 4.62
CA ALA A 54 -8.01 2.62 5.17
C ALA A 54 -7.10 3.63 4.45
N LEU A 55 -5.85 3.25 4.18
CA LEU A 55 -4.90 4.06 3.41
C LEU A 55 -5.43 4.33 2.00
N ARG A 56 -5.86 3.29 1.28
CA ARG A 56 -6.47 3.41 -0.05
C ARG A 56 -7.66 4.38 -0.04
N ALA A 57 -8.58 4.23 0.92
CA ALA A 57 -9.75 5.10 1.02
C ALA A 57 -9.34 6.57 1.26
N ARG A 58 -8.29 6.81 2.05
CA ARG A 58 -7.74 8.16 2.26
C ARG A 58 -7.13 8.74 0.99
N LEU A 59 -6.32 7.95 0.27
CA LEU A 59 -5.73 8.38 -1.00
C LEU A 59 -6.79 8.71 -2.05
N ARG A 60 -7.84 7.88 -2.16
CA ARG A 60 -8.97 8.15 -3.07
C ARG A 60 -9.68 9.46 -2.74
N ARG A 61 -9.98 9.72 -1.47
CA ARG A 61 -10.59 11.00 -1.05
C ARG A 61 -9.72 12.20 -1.41
N LEU A 62 -8.39 12.08 -1.26
CA LEU A 62 -7.47 13.15 -1.68
C LEU A 62 -7.52 13.37 -3.19
N SER A 63 -7.56 12.29 -3.99
CA SER A 63 -7.65 12.40 -5.46
C SER A 63 -8.99 12.92 -5.97
N GLU A 64 -10.09 12.68 -5.25
CA GLU A 64 -11.45 13.06 -5.65
C GLU A 64 -11.77 14.52 -5.28
N THR A 65 -10.84 15.27 -4.68
CA THR A 65 -11.04 16.69 -4.31
C THR A 65 -11.23 17.55 -5.57
N PRO A 66 -12.44 18.10 -5.85
CA PRO A 66 -12.70 18.88 -7.05
C PRO A 66 -11.92 20.20 -7.00
N GLY A 67 -11.25 20.56 -8.10
CA GLY A 67 -10.42 21.78 -8.19
C GLY A 67 -8.91 21.55 -8.11
N GLY A 68 -8.45 20.30 -8.23
CA GLY A 68 -7.03 19.97 -8.33
C GLY A 68 -6.44 20.46 -9.66
N GLU A 69 -6.06 21.74 -9.70
CA GLU A 69 -5.16 22.23 -10.75
C GLU A 69 -3.90 21.37 -10.75
N ALA A 70 -3.47 20.96 -11.95
CA ALA A 70 -2.28 20.14 -12.08
C ALA A 70 -1.11 20.85 -11.38
N LEU A 71 -0.38 20.13 -10.54
CA LEU A 71 0.80 20.69 -9.91
C LEU A 71 1.76 21.19 -11.00
N THR A 72 2.22 22.44 -10.86
CA THR A 72 3.32 22.94 -11.68
C THR A 72 4.54 22.02 -11.50
N PRO A 73 5.47 21.96 -12.47
CA PRO A 73 6.68 21.15 -12.36
C PRO A 73 7.44 21.38 -11.05
N GLU A 74 7.52 22.65 -10.59
CA GLU A 74 8.21 23.05 -9.37
C GLU A 74 7.51 22.50 -8.12
N ARG A 75 6.17 22.61 -8.07
CA ARG A 75 5.38 22.08 -6.96
C ARG A 75 5.44 20.55 -6.91
N ARG A 76 5.46 19.89 -8.06
CA ARG A 76 5.64 18.44 -8.16
C ARG A 76 7.01 18.02 -7.63
N ALA A 77 8.08 18.69 -8.06
CA ALA A 77 9.44 18.42 -7.58
C ALA A 77 9.53 18.57 -6.05
N ALA A 78 8.94 19.62 -5.49
CA ALA A 78 8.91 19.82 -4.03
C ALA A 78 8.21 18.69 -3.27
N VAL A 79 7.09 18.17 -3.80
CA VAL A 79 6.38 17.02 -3.22
C VAL A 79 7.24 15.76 -3.28
N VAL A 80 7.88 15.48 -4.42
CA VAL A 80 8.77 14.31 -4.59
C VAL A 80 9.93 14.35 -3.61
N SER A 81 10.66 15.46 -3.53
CA SER A 81 11.77 15.59 -2.57
C SER A 81 11.29 15.53 -1.11
N GLY A 82 10.09 16.02 -0.82
CA GLY A 82 9.47 15.87 0.50
C GLY A 82 9.22 14.41 0.85
N TRP A 83 8.71 13.64 -0.11
CA TRP A 83 8.45 12.21 0.04
C TRP A 83 9.73 11.41 0.26
N GLU A 84 10.75 11.63 -0.57
CA GLU A 84 12.06 10.95 -0.46
C GLU A 84 12.70 11.17 0.91
N ARG A 85 12.63 12.41 1.45
CA ARG A 85 13.13 12.70 2.81
C ARG A 85 12.35 11.95 3.89
N ALA A 86 11.03 11.85 3.75
CA ALA A 86 10.21 11.13 4.72
C ALA A 86 10.51 9.63 4.70
N ASP A 87 10.75 9.06 3.52
CA ASP A 87 11.10 7.65 3.34
C ASP A 87 12.47 7.33 3.96
N GLN A 88 13.47 8.18 3.71
CA GLN A 88 14.79 8.10 4.34
C GLN A 88 14.71 8.21 5.87
N ALA A 89 13.88 9.12 6.39
CA ALA A 89 13.68 9.28 7.83
C ALA A 89 12.96 8.09 8.48
N SER A 90 12.17 7.34 7.71
CA SER A 90 11.42 6.17 8.17
C SER A 90 12.21 4.86 8.05
N GLY A 91 13.47 4.89 7.61
CA GLY A 91 14.31 3.71 7.43
C GLY A 91 14.04 2.93 6.13
N GLY A 92 13.42 3.56 5.13
CA GLY A 92 13.20 2.96 3.81
C GLY A 92 14.52 2.65 3.12
N ALA A 93 14.79 1.36 2.87
CA ALA A 93 15.88 0.93 2.01
C ALA A 93 15.60 1.45 0.59
N ALA A 94 16.53 2.24 0.05
CA ALA A 94 16.49 2.68 -1.34
C ALA A 94 16.36 1.47 -2.29
N PRO A 95 15.57 1.55 -3.37
CA PRO A 95 15.63 0.54 -4.41
C PRO A 95 17.05 0.52 -4.99
N SER A 96 17.74 -0.62 -4.89
CA SER A 96 19.00 -0.82 -5.60
C SER A 96 18.68 -0.91 -7.09
N GLU A 97 18.86 0.17 -7.83
CA GLU A 97 18.92 0.10 -9.29
C GLU A 97 20.20 -0.66 -9.67
N SER A 98 20.03 -1.80 -10.35
CA SER A 98 21.10 -2.60 -10.98
C SER A 98 20.97 -2.54 -12.49
#